data_AF-A0A6N6N1C8-F1
#
_entry.id   AF-A0A6N6N1C8-F1
#
_cell.length_a   1.000
_cell.length_b   1.000
_cell.length_c   1.000
_cell.angle_alpha   90.00
_cell.angle_beta   90.00
_cell.angle_gamma   90.00
#
_symmetry.space_group_name_H-M   'P 1'
#
loop_
_entity.id
_entity.type
_entity.pdbx_description
1 polymer ?
#
loop_
_entity_poly.entity_id
_entity_poly.type
_entity_poly.pdbx_seq_one_letter_code
_entity_poly.pdbx_strand_id
1 'polypeptide(L)' 'MSENFERCSKCKTVLKIEEHGFGGPGGKDSEPIFCPKCNNLLGESRTSGWWHVVPANQEEVKDFEAKENTPPWE' A
#
# COMPACT_ATOMS: atom_id res chain seq x y z
N MET A 1 -4.42 -8.86 8.69
CA MET A 1 -4.54 -7.83 7.63
C MET A 1 -3.23 -7.09 7.65
N SER A 2 -2.45 -7.16 6.58
CA SER A 2 -1.17 -6.46 6.49
C SER A 2 -1.47 -5.08 5.91
N GLU A 3 -1.51 -4.06 6.75
CA GLU A 3 -1.62 -2.66 6.29
C GLU A 3 -0.24 -2.21 5.83
N ASN A 4 -0.09 -1.94 4.54
CA ASN A 4 1.16 -1.43 3.98
C ASN A 4 0.95 0.02 3.54
N PHE A 5 1.84 0.91 3.98
CA PHE A 5 1.91 2.28 3.51
C PHE A 5 3.04 2.42 2.49
N GLU A 6 2.76 3.10 1.37
CA GLU A 6 3.75 3.31 0.32
C GLU A 6 3.67 4.73 -0.25
N ARG A 7 4.84 5.34 -0.49
CA ARG A 7 4.94 6.65 -1.15
C ARG A 7 5.01 6.45 -2.67
N CYS A 8 4.02 6.96 -3.40
CA CYS A 8 4.03 6.88 -4.87
C CYS A 8 5.28 7.57 -5.46
N SER A 9 6.06 6.85 -6.26
CA SER A 9 7.29 7.36 -6.87
C SER A 9 7.05 8.57 -7.80
N LYS A 10 5.89 8.63 -8.46
CA LYS A 10 5.53 9.67 -9.44
C LYS A 10 4.91 10.92 -8.81
N CYS A 11 3.81 10.78 -8.05
CA CYS A 11 3.10 11.93 -7.47
C CYS A 11 3.44 12.22 -6.00
N LYS A 12 4.31 11.41 -5.39
CA LYS A 12 4.77 11.53 -3.99
C LYS A 12 3.68 11.44 -2.92
N THR A 13 2.45 11.13 -3.31
CA THR A 13 1.35 10.88 -2.37
C THR A 13 1.63 9.58 -1.59
N VAL A 14 1.48 9.63 -0.28
CA VAL A 14 1.48 8.46 0.59
C VAL A 14 0.13 7.77 0.48
N LEU A 15 0.16 6.46 0.25
CA LEU A 15 -1.00 5.64 -0.01
C LEU A 15 -1.07 4.54 1.03
N LYS A 16 -2.29 4.26 1.49
CA LYS A 16 -2.62 3.09 2.27
C LYS A 16 -3.03 1.98 1.31
N ILE A 17 -2.36 0.84 1.39
CA ILE A 17 -2.62 -0.36 0.58
C ILE A 17 -3.16 -1.43 1.54
N GLU A 18 -4.39 -1.87 1.28
CA GLU A 18 -5.11 -2.85 2.08
C GLU A 18 -5.44 -4.07 1.23
N GLU A 19 -5.10 -5.26 1.73
CA GLU A 19 -5.52 -6.52 1.12
C GLU A 19 -6.93 -6.87 1.61
N HIS A 20 -7.90 -6.91 0.70
CA HIS A 20 -9.23 -7.45 0.98
C HIS A 20 -9.29 -8.89 0.48
N GLY A 21 -8.89 -9.83 1.35
CA GLY A 21 -8.94 -11.25 1.06
C GLY A 21 -10.37 -11.78 0.92
N PHE A 22 -10.62 -12.61 -0.09
CA PHE A 22 -11.81 -13.45 -0.12
C PHE A 22 -11.49 -14.70 0.72
N GLY A 23 -12.24 -14.96 1.79
CA GLY A 23 -12.00 -16.06 2.74
C GLY A 23 -12.18 -17.48 2.18
N GLY A 24 -12.13 -17.66 0.86
CA GLY A 24 -12.24 -18.94 0.18
C GLY A 24 -10.88 -19.46 -0.30
N PRO A 25 -10.76 -20.77 -0.56
CA PRO A 25 -9.58 -21.37 -1.19
C PRO A 25 -9.51 -20.97 -2.68
N GLY A 26 -9.23 -19.70 -2.95
CA GLY A 26 -9.03 -19.13 -4.29
C GLY A 26 -7.55 -18.87 -4.56
N GLY A 27 -7.13 -19.03 -5.81
CA GLY A 27 -5.73 -18.89 -6.26
C GLY A 27 -5.10 -17.57 -5.82
N LYS A 28 -3.83 -17.64 -5.43
CA LYS A 28 -3.01 -16.44 -5.19
C LYS A 28 -2.44 -15.99 -6.52
N ASP A 29 -3.18 -15.14 -7.22
CA ASP A 29 -2.70 -14.52 -8.45
C ASP A 29 -1.88 -13.27 -8.13
N SER A 30 -0.93 -12.94 -9.01
CA SER A 30 -0.15 -11.72 -8.91
C SER A 30 -0.98 -10.58 -9.47
N GLU A 31 -1.33 -9.61 -8.63
CA GLU A 31 -2.13 -8.46 -9.06
C GLU A 31 -1.29 -7.16 -9.04
N PRO A 32 -1.42 -6.33 -10.09
CA PRO A 32 -0.80 -5.01 -10.11
C PRO A 32 -1.53 -4.03 -9.19
N ILE A 33 -0.76 -3.20 -8.50
CA ILE A 33 -1.25 -2.16 -7.58
C ILE A 33 -1.01 -0.80 -8.21
N PHE A 34 -2.08 -0.01 -8.39
CA PHE A 34 -2.01 1.30 -9.02
C PHE A 34 -2.26 2.44 -8.03
N CYS A 35 -1.58 3.57 -8.26
CA CYS A 35 -1.84 4.80 -7.54
C CYS A 35 -3.18 5.41 -7.97
N PRO A 36 -4.15 5.63 -7.05
CA PRO A 36 -5.45 6.18 -7.39
C PRO A 36 -5.40 7.67 -7.81
N LYS A 37 -4.28 8.36 -7.58
CA LYS A 37 -4.11 9.79 -7.93
C LYS A 37 -3.56 10.02 -9.33
N CYS A 38 -2.59 9.20 -9.76
CA CYS A 38 -1.85 9.43 -11.01
C CYS A 38 -1.77 8.21 -11.93
N ASN A 39 -2.45 7.12 -11.55
CA ASN A 39 -2.50 5.83 -12.25
C ASN A 39 -1.12 5.20 -12.51
N ASN A 40 -0.11 5.58 -11.73
CA ASN A 40 1.21 4.97 -11.80
C ASN A 40 1.19 3.58 -11.16
N LEU A 41 1.86 2.60 -11.77
CA LEU A 41 2.09 1.30 -11.16
C LEU A 41 3.00 1.48 -9.93
N LEU A 42 2.54 1.01 -8.77
CA LEU A 42 3.30 1.02 -7.51
C LEU A 42 4.13 -0.25 -7.39
N GLY A 43 3.52 -1.39 -7.73
CA GLY A 43 4.17 -2.68 -7.75
C GLY A 43 3.18 -3.78 -8.12
N GLU A 44 3.62 -5.02 -7.99
CA GLU A 44 2.80 -6.22 -8.18
C GLU A 44 2.92 -7.07 -6.92
N SER A 45 1.80 -7.58 -6.41
CA SER A 45 1.82 -8.41 -5.21
C SER A 45 0.78 -9.53 -5.32
N ARG A 46 1.12 -10.69 -4.75
CA ARG A 46 0.23 -11.84 -4.73
C ARG A 46 -0.86 -11.65 -3.69
N THR A 47 -2.10 -11.78 -4.10
CA THR A 47 -3.26 -11.76 -3.21
C THR A 47 -4.23 -12.89 -3.58
N SER A 48 -5.02 -13.36 -2.62
CA SER A 48 -6.18 -14.23 -2.87
C SER A 48 -7.49 -13.44 -2.87
N GLY A 49 -7.42 -12.12 -2.98
CA GLY A 49 -8.54 -11.19 -2.96
C GLY A 49 -8.31 -10.06 -3.95
N TRP A 50 -8.49 -8.81 -3.52
CA TRP A 50 -8.11 -7.63 -4.29
C TRP A 50 -7.39 -6.60 -3.41
N TRP A 51 -6.60 -5.74 -4.06
CA TRP A 51 -5.97 -4.59 -3.41
C TRP A 51 -6.90 -3.39 -3.38
N HIS A 52 -7.10 -2.82 -2.19
CA HIS A 52 -7.74 -1.53 -2.00
C HIS A 52 -6.67 -0.47 -1.72
N VAL A 53 -6.62 0.57 -2.54
CA VAL A 53 -5.60 1.62 -2.44
C VAL A 53 -6.28 2.97 -2.27
N VAL A 54 -5.99 3.64 -1.16
CA VAL A 54 -6.54 4.95 -0.85
C VAL A 54 -5.43 5.93 -0.44
N PRO A 55 -5.60 7.24 -0.69
CA PRO A 55 -4.69 8.24 -0.12
C PRO A 55 -4.73 8.18 1.41
N ALA A 56 -3.55 8.14 2.04
CA ALA A 56 -3.45 8.22 3.49
C ALA A 56 -3.92 9.60 3.98
N ASN A 57 -4.53 9.63 5.17
CA ASN A 57 -4.91 10.87 5.83
C ASN A 57 -3.69 11.57 6.46
N GLN A 58 -3.87 12.80 6.96
CA GLN A 58 -2.76 13.60 7.46
C GLN A 58 -2.06 12.98 8.68
N GLU A 59 -2.78 12.25 9.53
CA GLU A 59 -2.19 11.58 10.71
C GLU A 59 -1.38 10.35 10.28
N GLU A 60 -1.92 9.54 9.37
CA GLU A 60 -1.24 8.38 8.78
C GLU A 60 0.04 8.79 8.03
N VAL A 61 0.02 9.91 7.30
CA VAL A 61 1.20 10.45 6.62
C VAL A 61 2.29 10.79 7.64
N LYS A 62 1.95 11.46 8.74
CA LYS A 62 2.92 11.82 9.78
C LYS A 62 3.53 10.59 10.43
N ASP A 63 2.72 9.58 10.72
CA ASP A 63 3.18 8.32 11.31
C ASP A 63 4.10 7.55 10.35
N PHE A 64 3.74 7.48 9.06
CA PHE A 64 4.59 6.90 8.02
C PHE A 64 5.94 7.62 7.91
N GLU A 65 5.94 8.95 7.85
CA GLU A 65 7.16 9.75 7.76
C GLU A 65 8.01 9.64 9.03
N ALA A 66 7.40 9.56 10.21
CA ALA A 66 8.14 9.35 11.46
C ALA A 66 8.87 8.00 11.45
N LYS A 67 8.20 6.92 11.01
CA LYS A 67 8.78 5.58 10.87
C LYS A 67 9.88 5.52 9.81
N GLU A 68 9.67 6.17 8.65
CA GLU A 68 10.65 6.26 7.57
C GLU A 68 11.95 6.97 8.03
N ASN A 69 11.85 7.90 8.99
CA ASN A 69 12.97 8.66 9.51
C ASN A 69 13.59 8.09 10.80
N THR A 70 13.13 6.94 11.31
CA THR A 70 13.72 6.34 12.51
C THR A 70 15.00 5.56 12.14
N PRO A 71 16.18 5.91 12.66
CA PRO A 71 17.42 5.18 12.36
C PRO A 71 17.36 3.75 12.90
N PRO A 72 17.86 2.74 12.17
CA PRO A 72 17.75 1.33 12.54
C PRO A 72 18.66 0.86 13.71
N TRP A 73 19.13 1.74 14.60
CA TRP A 73 20.13 1.40 15.63
C TRP A 73 19.82 1.88 17.07
N GLU A 74 18.56 1.83 17.50
CA GLU A 74 18.21 1.94 18.94
C GLU A 74 18.01 0.58 19.60
#